data_AF-A0A0G0XDN0-F1
#
_entry.id   AF-A0A0G0XDN0-F1
#
_cell.length_a   1.000
_cell.length_b   1.000
_cell.length_c   1.000
_cell.angle_alpha   90.00
_cell.angle_beta   90.00
_cell.angle_gamma   90.00
#
_symmetry.space_group_name_H-M   'P 1'
#
loop_
_entity.id
_entity.type
_entity.pdbx_description
1 polymer ?
#
loop_
_entity_poly.entity_id
_entity_poly.type
_entity_poly.pdbx_seq_one_letter_code
_entity_poly.pdbx_strand_id
1 'polypeptide(L)'
;MQSIISPMNIDSGLVAIGRAAKILGVSIDTLRRWDKSAKFTSVRIGVGGNRYYRRSDLDLFMNDWFAVAKRWAMDAVGYEPSPEYYCRTRDVFQARLENFQSSLVKNQEPNLASLISAIVGEIGNNSFDHNLGNWPDILGIYFAYSLSEKRIVLADRGLGILTTLKKVKTDLINHKEALKVAFTETVSGRFPESRGNGLKFVRNIVTQKSFGLFFQTGDAFLNLDANNADVKIEETSEFMRGCLAVVKY
;
A
#
# COMPACT_ATOMS: atom_id res chain seq x y z
N MET A 1 3.05 -42.63 13.78
CA MET A 1 3.93 -42.15 14.88
C MET A 1 4.38 -40.75 14.49
N GLN A 2 3.55 -39.75 14.74
CA GLN A 2 3.63 -38.82 15.89
C GLN A 2 4.97 -38.11 16.04
N SER A 3 4.93 -36.83 15.63
CA SER A 3 5.54 -35.60 16.18
C SER A 3 6.81 -35.67 17.04
N ILE A 4 7.78 -34.81 16.70
CA ILE A 4 8.34 -33.84 17.65
C ILE A 4 8.46 -32.47 16.95
N ILE A 5 7.79 -31.47 17.53
CA ILE A 5 7.93 -30.03 17.24
C ILE A 5 9.13 -29.50 18.04
N SER A 6 9.98 -28.65 17.44
CA SER A 6 10.83 -27.69 18.18
C SER A 6 11.52 -26.68 17.24
N PRO A 7 11.91 -25.47 17.71
CA PRO A 7 11.08 -24.27 17.72
C PRO A 7 11.54 -23.21 16.69
N MET A 8 10.67 -22.21 16.50
CA MET A 8 10.93 -20.91 15.89
C MET A 8 12.34 -20.39 16.21
N ASN A 9 13.20 -20.18 15.20
CA ASN A 9 14.54 -19.61 15.41
C ASN A 9 14.57 -18.15 14.93
N ILE A 10 14.15 -17.26 15.83
CA ILE A 10 14.48 -15.83 15.82
C ILE A 10 15.81 -15.70 16.58
N ASP A 11 16.93 -15.31 15.95
CA ASP A 11 17.76 -14.20 16.46
C ASP A 11 19.00 -13.79 15.61
N SER A 12 19.10 -12.49 15.34
CA SER A 12 20.34 -11.69 15.40
C SER A 12 19.95 -10.21 15.50
N GLY A 13 19.20 -9.86 16.56
CA GLY A 13 18.27 -8.73 16.56
C GLY A 13 18.82 -7.30 16.59
N LEU A 14 20.14 -7.03 16.54
CA LEU A 14 20.70 -5.68 16.71
C LEU A 14 21.56 -5.20 15.53
N VAL A 15 21.30 -3.98 15.09
CA VAL A 15 21.92 -3.34 13.93
C VAL A 15 22.65 -2.07 14.37
N ALA A 16 23.97 -2.01 14.10
CA ALA A 16 24.77 -0.84 14.42
C ALA A 16 24.24 0.42 13.73
N ILE A 17 24.35 1.58 14.39
CA ILE A 17 23.78 2.84 13.92
C ILE A 17 24.10 3.19 12.45
N GLY A 18 25.32 2.90 11.99
CA GLY A 18 25.70 3.17 10.60
C GLY A 18 24.91 2.36 9.57
N ARG A 19 24.56 1.10 9.89
CA ARG A 19 23.73 0.24 9.03
C ARG A 19 22.25 0.56 9.20
N ALA A 20 21.81 0.85 10.43
CA ALA A 20 20.44 1.25 10.74
C ALA A 20 20.03 2.55 10.01
N ALA A 21 20.88 3.57 10.01
CA ALA A 21 20.66 4.82 9.29
C ALA A 21 20.55 4.59 7.77
N LYS A 22 21.40 3.71 7.21
CA LYS A 22 21.32 3.29 5.80
C LYS A 22 20.02 2.55 5.47
N ILE A 23 19.52 1.72 6.38
CA ILE A 23 18.26 0.98 6.20
C ILE A 23 17.08 1.96 6.17
N LEU A 24 16.98 2.86 7.14
CA LEU A 24 15.87 3.82 7.26
C LEU A 24 15.93 5.00 6.27
N GLY A 25 16.96 5.08 5.42
CA GLY A 25 17.12 6.17 4.46
C GLY A 25 17.42 7.55 5.07
N VAL A 26 18.04 7.63 6.26
CA VAL A 26 18.36 8.90 6.96
C VAL A 26 19.85 9.00 7.35
N SER A 27 20.35 10.20 7.69
CA SER A 27 21.73 10.38 8.16
C SER A 27 21.94 9.86 9.60
N ILE A 28 23.17 9.46 9.93
CA ILE A 28 23.53 8.98 11.29
C ILE A 28 23.18 10.02 12.37
N ASP A 29 23.39 11.32 12.10
CA ASP A 29 23.11 12.38 13.07
C ASP A 29 21.61 12.65 13.25
N THR A 30 20.78 12.45 12.23
CA THR A 30 19.31 12.47 12.37
C THR A 30 18.83 11.33 13.26
N LEU A 31 19.38 10.14 13.08
CA LEU A 31 19.04 8.98 13.91
C LEU A 31 19.52 9.17 15.37
N ARG A 32 20.68 9.81 15.59
CA ARG A 32 21.14 10.22 16.94
C ARG A 32 20.21 11.25 17.62
N ARG A 33 19.63 12.18 16.86
CA ARG A 33 18.67 13.16 17.39
C ARG A 33 17.35 12.50 17.79
N TRP A 34 16.84 11.56 16.99
CA TRP A 34 15.62 10.79 17.30
C TRP A 34 15.79 9.90 18.53
N ASP A 35 16.98 9.33 18.71
CA ASP A 35 17.35 8.60 19.93
C ASP A 35 17.36 9.53 21.16
N LYS A 36 17.94 10.74 21.05
CA LYS A 36 17.96 11.72 22.14
C LYS A 36 16.56 12.23 22.52
N SER A 37 15.61 12.29 21.57
CA SER A 37 14.24 12.73 21.80
C SER A 37 13.26 11.58 22.08
N ALA A 38 13.74 10.35 22.29
CA ALA A 38 12.95 9.14 22.48
C ALA A 38 11.96 8.81 21.34
N LYS A 39 12.16 9.36 20.13
CA LYS A 39 11.34 9.08 18.94
C LYS A 39 11.68 7.71 18.34
N PHE A 40 12.95 7.31 18.39
CA PHE A 40 13.39 5.99 17.93
C PHE A 40 14.65 5.58 18.72
N THR A 41 14.45 4.69 19.70
CA THR A 41 15.40 4.51 20.80
C THR A 41 16.42 3.42 20.51
N SER A 42 17.68 3.68 20.87
CA SER A 42 18.80 2.74 20.71
C SER A 42 19.10 1.94 21.98
N VAL A 43 19.78 0.79 21.80
CA VAL A 43 20.47 0.03 22.84
C VAL A 43 21.96 0.41 22.82
N ARG A 44 22.57 0.60 24.01
CA ARG A 44 23.98 1.00 24.15
C ARG A 44 24.85 -0.17 24.62
N ILE A 45 25.95 -0.43 23.91
CA ILE A 45 26.83 -1.58 24.17
C ILE A 45 28.31 -1.16 24.15
N GLY A 46 29.08 -1.69 25.11
CA GLY A 46 30.54 -1.54 25.23
C GLY A 46 31.02 -0.32 26.04
N VAL A 47 32.32 -0.29 26.35
CA VAL A 47 32.97 0.71 27.24
C VAL A 47 32.86 2.15 26.72
N GLY A 48 32.67 2.33 25.39
CA GLY A 48 32.41 3.62 24.75
C GLY A 48 30.94 3.94 24.44
N GLY A 49 29.98 3.06 24.79
CA GLY A 49 28.54 3.33 24.65
C GLY A 49 28.01 3.39 23.21
N ASN A 50 28.47 2.47 22.34
CA ASN A 50 28.08 2.43 20.92
C ASN A 50 26.59 2.12 20.73
N ARG A 51 25.96 2.76 19.73
CA ARG A 51 24.51 2.68 19.46
C ARG A 51 24.15 1.53 18.52
N TYR A 52 23.17 0.74 18.94
CA TYR A 52 22.56 -0.34 18.15
C TYR A 52 21.04 -0.22 18.19
N TYR A 53 20.37 -0.63 17.11
CA TYR A 53 18.91 -0.59 16.98
C TYR A 53 18.38 -1.98 16.72
N ARG A 54 17.21 -2.31 17.26
CA ARG A 54 16.64 -3.62 16.99
C ARG A 54 16.22 -3.70 15.54
N ARG A 55 16.56 -4.80 14.84
CA ARG A 55 16.15 -5.00 13.45
C ARG A 55 14.62 -4.97 13.32
N SER A 56 13.91 -5.55 14.30
CA SER A 56 12.45 -5.47 14.42
C SER A 56 11.92 -4.04 14.46
N ASP A 57 12.60 -3.14 15.17
CA ASP A 57 12.17 -1.75 15.31
C ASP A 57 12.48 -0.96 14.04
N LEU A 58 13.59 -1.28 13.38
CA LEU A 58 13.91 -0.74 12.06
C LEU A 58 12.86 -1.17 11.04
N ASP A 59 12.45 -2.43 11.03
CA ASP A 59 11.42 -2.95 10.13
C ASP A 59 10.01 -2.42 10.51
N LEU A 60 9.72 -2.16 11.79
CA LEU A 60 8.53 -1.45 12.25
C LEU A 60 8.51 0.02 11.79
N PHE A 61 9.67 0.67 11.78
CA PHE A 61 9.85 2.04 11.30
C PHE A 61 9.86 2.11 9.76
N MET A 62 10.26 1.05 9.05
CA MET A 62 10.21 0.98 7.58
C MET A 62 8.79 0.75 7.03
N ASN A 63 7.86 0.24 7.84
CA ASN A 63 6.42 0.19 7.54
C ASN A 63 5.73 1.58 7.54
N ASP A 64 6.47 2.68 7.71
CA ASP A 64 5.96 4.05 7.79
C ASP A 64 5.16 4.47 6.55
N TRP A 65 5.43 3.96 5.34
CA TRP A 65 4.60 4.33 4.18
C TRP A 65 3.16 3.86 4.28
N PHE A 66 2.91 2.67 4.82
CA PHE A 66 1.54 2.23 5.09
C PHE A 66 0.89 3.11 6.16
N ALA A 67 1.60 3.37 7.26
CA ALA A 67 1.08 4.19 8.35
C ALA A 67 0.84 5.65 7.91
N VAL A 68 1.75 6.22 7.13
CA VAL A 68 1.65 7.57 6.54
C VAL A 68 0.52 7.63 5.53
N ALA A 69 0.42 6.67 4.60
CA ALA A 69 -0.65 6.63 3.62
C ALA A 69 -2.02 6.47 4.29
N LYS A 70 -2.13 5.57 5.28
CA LYS A 70 -3.35 5.33 6.04
C LYS A 70 -3.75 6.56 6.84
N ARG A 71 -2.83 7.14 7.63
CA ARG A 71 -3.07 8.39 8.37
C ARG A 71 -3.49 9.50 7.42
N TRP A 72 -2.73 9.71 6.35
CA TRP A 72 -3.05 10.71 5.34
C TRP A 72 -4.40 10.47 4.68
N ALA A 73 -4.82 9.23 4.43
CA ALA A 73 -6.13 8.95 3.83
C ALA A 73 -7.31 9.10 4.83
N MET A 74 -7.04 8.98 6.13
CA MET A 74 -8.05 9.04 7.21
C MET A 74 -8.13 10.41 7.90
N ASP A 75 -7.11 11.26 7.77
CA ASP A 75 -7.08 12.56 8.45
C ASP A 75 -8.31 13.41 8.09
N ALA A 76 -8.77 14.24 9.02
CA ALA A 76 -9.98 15.05 8.82
C ALA A 76 -9.81 16.11 7.71
N VAL A 77 -8.59 16.60 7.51
CA VAL A 77 -8.27 17.66 6.55
C VAL A 77 -7.17 17.16 5.62
N GLY A 78 -7.39 17.31 4.32
CA GLY A 78 -6.38 17.00 3.31
C GLY A 78 -5.21 17.97 3.38
N TYR A 79 -4.00 17.42 3.28
CA TYR A 79 -2.76 18.18 3.11
C TYR A 79 -1.91 17.50 2.04
N GLU A 80 -1.02 18.25 1.40
CA GLU A 80 -0.08 17.67 0.42
C GLU A 80 0.95 16.80 1.17
N PRO A 81 1.03 15.49 0.90
CA PRO A 81 2.13 14.66 1.41
C PRO A 81 3.49 15.13 0.87
N SER A 82 4.56 14.50 1.37
CA SER A 82 5.90 14.69 0.79
C SER A 82 5.85 14.53 -0.73
N PRO A 83 6.38 15.49 -1.51
CA PRO A 83 6.31 15.47 -2.97
C PRO A 83 6.82 14.16 -3.57
N GLU A 84 7.79 13.50 -2.94
CA GLU A 84 8.36 12.22 -3.38
C GLU A 84 7.34 11.07 -3.46
N TYR A 85 6.29 11.11 -2.62
CA TYR A 85 5.22 10.10 -2.59
C TYR A 85 3.91 10.64 -3.15
N TYR A 86 3.79 11.96 -3.30
CA TYR A 86 2.55 12.57 -3.75
C TYR A 86 2.50 12.73 -5.28
N CYS A 87 1.52 12.07 -5.89
CA CYS A 87 1.17 12.24 -7.29
C CYS A 87 -0.09 13.10 -7.36
N ARG A 88 0.09 14.42 -7.44
CA ARG A 88 -1.03 15.37 -7.52
C ARG A 88 -1.90 15.11 -8.75
N THR A 89 -1.30 14.85 -9.90
CA THR A 89 -1.99 14.65 -11.18
C THR A 89 -1.71 13.29 -11.80
N ARG A 90 -2.54 12.91 -12.78
CA ARG A 90 -2.44 11.62 -13.48
C ARG A 90 -1.13 11.49 -14.25
N ASP A 91 -0.70 12.54 -14.93
CA ASP A 91 0.57 12.60 -15.66
C ASP A 91 1.77 12.41 -14.72
N VAL A 92 1.74 13.02 -13.53
CA VAL A 92 2.78 12.78 -12.49
C VAL A 92 2.76 11.33 -12.05
N PHE A 93 1.59 10.73 -11.83
CA PHE A 93 1.48 9.31 -11.48
C PHE A 93 2.02 8.40 -12.60
N GLN A 94 1.62 8.64 -13.86
CA GLN A 94 2.06 7.83 -15.01
C GLN A 94 3.57 7.89 -15.20
N ALA A 95 4.17 9.08 -15.13
CA ALA A 95 5.62 9.22 -15.20
C ALA A 95 6.33 8.47 -14.05
N ARG A 96 5.78 8.46 -12.84
CA ARG A 96 6.34 7.67 -11.73
C ARG A 96 6.14 6.18 -11.89
N LEU A 97 5.02 5.75 -12.46
CA LEU A 97 4.74 4.35 -12.76
C LEU A 97 5.71 3.80 -13.81
N GLU A 98 6.01 4.58 -14.86
CA GLU A 98 7.01 4.22 -15.88
C GLU A 98 8.42 4.10 -15.29
N ASN A 99 8.79 5.02 -14.41
CA ASN A 99 10.07 4.97 -13.68
C ASN A 99 10.14 3.75 -12.75
N PHE A 100 9.04 3.43 -12.06
CA PHE A 100 8.91 2.24 -11.23
C PHE A 100 9.07 0.96 -12.06
N GLN A 101 8.36 0.84 -13.18
CA GLN A 101 8.47 -0.31 -14.10
C GLN A 101 9.89 -0.47 -14.65
N SER A 102 10.51 0.64 -15.08
CA SER A 102 11.90 0.63 -15.56
C SER A 102 12.88 0.15 -14.50
N SER A 103 12.59 0.42 -13.23
CA SER A 103 13.39 -0.04 -12.09
C SER A 103 13.08 -1.48 -11.69
N LEU A 104 11.84 -1.94 -11.85
CA LEU A 104 11.43 -3.32 -11.65
C LEU A 104 12.12 -4.27 -12.62
N VAL A 105 12.15 -3.94 -13.92
CA VAL A 105 12.75 -4.82 -14.96
C VAL A 105 14.24 -5.08 -14.69
N LYS A 106 14.92 -4.21 -13.95
CA LYS A 106 16.32 -4.43 -13.54
C LYS A 106 16.48 -5.50 -12.46
N ASN A 107 15.41 -5.82 -11.72
CA ASN A 107 15.44 -6.68 -10.53
C ASN A 107 14.44 -7.86 -10.61
N GLN A 108 13.59 -7.90 -11.64
CA GLN A 108 12.52 -8.87 -11.82
C GLN A 108 12.44 -9.28 -13.30
N GLU A 109 11.90 -10.47 -13.55
CA GLU A 109 11.59 -10.91 -14.90
C GLU A 109 10.69 -9.90 -15.63
N PRO A 110 10.94 -9.56 -16.91
CA PRO A 110 10.20 -8.52 -17.63
C PRO A 110 8.68 -8.72 -17.63
N ASN A 111 8.23 -9.97 -17.75
CA ASN A 111 6.81 -10.32 -17.68
C ASN A 111 6.23 -10.05 -16.29
N LEU A 112 6.97 -10.36 -15.22
CA LEU A 112 6.53 -10.10 -13.84
C LEU A 112 6.47 -8.60 -13.57
N ALA A 113 7.50 -7.85 -13.98
CA ALA A 113 7.55 -6.39 -13.88
C ALA A 113 6.35 -5.73 -14.60
N SER A 114 6.00 -6.24 -15.79
CA SER A 114 4.84 -5.74 -16.55
C SER A 114 3.52 -6.02 -15.82
N LEU A 115 3.35 -7.20 -15.23
CA LEU A 115 2.16 -7.53 -14.44
C LEU A 115 2.04 -6.68 -13.17
N ILE A 116 3.14 -6.45 -12.46
CA ILE A 116 3.17 -5.59 -11.27
C ILE A 116 2.81 -4.15 -11.67
N SER A 117 3.42 -3.62 -12.73
CA SER A 117 3.12 -2.28 -13.26
C SER A 117 1.65 -2.17 -13.65
N ALA A 118 1.09 -3.18 -14.32
CA ALA A 118 -0.32 -3.21 -14.69
C ALA A 118 -1.24 -3.16 -13.46
N ILE A 119 -0.98 -3.96 -12.41
CA ILE A 119 -1.77 -3.92 -11.17
C ILE A 119 -1.73 -2.51 -10.54
N VAL A 120 -0.54 -1.95 -10.39
CA VAL A 120 -0.35 -0.63 -9.76
C VAL A 120 -1.02 0.46 -10.60
N GLY A 121 -0.89 0.40 -11.92
CA GLY A 121 -1.52 1.31 -12.87
C GLY A 121 -3.04 1.25 -12.82
N GLU A 122 -3.64 0.05 -12.81
CA GLU A 122 -5.09 -0.12 -12.69
C GLU A 122 -5.62 0.49 -11.38
N ILE A 123 -4.95 0.24 -10.25
CA ILE A 123 -5.36 0.80 -8.95
C ILE A 123 -5.23 2.32 -8.96
N GLY A 124 -4.06 2.86 -9.33
CA GLY A 124 -3.81 4.30 -9.25
C GLY A 124 -4.60 5.12 -10.27
N ASN A 125 -4.79 4.61 -11.49
CA ASN A 125 -5.60 5.31 -12.50
C ASN A 125 -7.09 5.37 -12.10
N ASN A 126 -7.62 4.33 -11.46
CA ASN A 126 -8.99 4.32 -10.95
C ASN A 126 -9.24 5.48 -9.97
N SER A 127 -8.26 5.81 -9.12
CA SER A 127 -8.35 6.98 -8.23
C SER A 127 -8.54 8.28 -9.01
N PHE A 128 -7.84 8.48 -10.14
CA PHE A 128 -8.04 9.69 -10.94
C PHE A 128 -9.32 9.67 -11.77
N ASP A 129 -9.68 8.53 -12.36
CA ASP A 129 -10.85 8.39 -13.23
C ASP A 129 -12.16 8.59 -12.45
N HIS A 130 -12.26 8.04 -11.24
CA HIS A 130 -13.50 8.08 -10.47
C HIS A 130 -13.69 9.36 -9.65
N ASN A 131 -12.64 10.14 -9.46
CA ASN A 131 -12.67 11.40 -8.72
C ASN A 131 -12.51 12.65 -9.62
N LEU A 132 -12.42 12.50 -10.94
CA LEU A 132 -12.28 13.64 -11.86
C LEU A 132 -13.41 14.65 -11.65
N GLY A 133 -13.04 15.90 -11.33
CA GLY A 133 -13.98 16.99 -11.02
C GLY A 133 -14.73 16.85 -9.70
N ASN A 134 -14.46 15.82 -8.89
CA ASN A 134 -15.21 15.47 -7.68
C ASN A 134 -14.29 15.06 -6.51
N TRP A 135 -13.04 15.51 -6.49
CA TRP A 135 -12.15 15.30 -5.33
C TRP A 135 -12.71 16.05 -4.13
N PRO A 136 -12.96 15.38 -2.98
CA PRO A 136 -13.68 16.03 -1.89
C PRO A 136 -12.88 17.10 -1.13
N ASP A 137 -11.55 16.98 -1.07
CA ASP A 137 -10.69 17.95 -0.36
C ASP A 137 -9.36 18.21 -1.07
N ILE A 138 -8.64 17.16 -1.45
CA ILE A 138 -7.35 17.26 -2.11
C ILE A 138 -7.27 16.28 -3.28
N LEU A 139 -6.74 16.78 -4.41
CA LEU A 139 -6.61 16.02 -5.65
C LEU A 139 -5.27 15.29 -5.70
N GLY A 140 -5.31 13.98 -5.91
CA GLY A 140 -4.11 13.18 -6.16
C GLY A 140 -4.05 11.94 -5.28
N ILE A 141 -2.95 11.19 -5.45
CA ILE A 141 -2.72 9.95 -4.72
C ILE A 141 -1.37 9.96 -4.01
N TYR A 142 -1.29 9.24 -2.90
CA TYR A 142 -0.04 8.80 -2.32
C TYR A 142 0.41 7.52 -3.05
N PHE A 143 1.66 7.48 -3.51
CA PHE A 143 2.28 6.36 -4.19
C PHE A 143 3.71 6.19 -3.69
N ALA A 144 3.95 5.12 -2.94
CA ALA A 144 5.27 4.75 -2.42
C ALA A 144 5.57 3.27 -2.70
N TYR A 145 6.83 2.92 -2.90
CA TYR A 145 7.21 1.53 -3.15
C TYR A 145 8.65 1.24 -2.72
N SER A 146 8.89 -0.03 -2.38
CA SER A 146 10.21 -0.60 -2.12
C SER A 146 10.39 -1.82 -3.00
N LEU A 147 11.43 -1.79 -3.83
CA LEU A 147 11.80 -2.93 -4.69
C LEU A 147 12.43 -4.06 -3.87
N SER A 148 13.16 -3.73 -2.80
CA SER A 148 13.81 -4.71 -1.94
C SER A 148 12.83 -5.44 -1.03
N GLU A 149 11.83 -4.72 -0.51
CA GLU A 149 10.75 -5.31 0.31
C GLU A 149 9.59 -5.84 -0.55
N LYS A 150 9.71 -5.68 -1.87
CA LYS A 150 8.70 -6.03 -2.87
C LYS A 150 7.30 -5.57 -2.49
N ARG A 151 7.20 -4.30 -2.12
CA ARG A 151 5.99 -3.70 -1.55
C ARG A 151 5.66 -2.39 -2.24
N ILE A 152 4.39 -2.18 -2.53
CA ILE A 152 3.84 -0.93 -3.06
C ILE A 152 2.68 -0.50 -2.16
N VAL A 153 2.57 0.80 -1.90
CA VAL A 153 1.46 1.43 -1.18
C VAL A 153 0.86 2.52 -2.06
N LEU A 154 -0.45 2.43 -2.30
CA LEU A 154 -1.24 3.49 -2.93
C LEU A 154 -2.33 3.93 -1.98
N ALA A 155 -2.60 5.23 -1.90
CA ALA A 155 -3.80 5.73 -1.23
C ALA A 155 -4.35 6.96 -1.94
N ASP A 156 -5.64 7.21 -1.77
CA ASP A 156 -6.29 8.44 -2.21
C ASP A 156 -7.30 8.93 -1.16
N ARG A 157 -7.67 10.22 -1.28
CA ARG A 157 -8.70 10.87 -0.46
C ARG A 157 -10.00 11.10 -1.23
N GLY A 158 -10.28 10.27 -2.24
CA GLY A 158 -11.43 10.37 -3.12
C GLY A 158 -12.77 10.05 -2.47
N LEU A 159 -13.76 9.74 -3.32
CA LEU A 159 -15.15 9.46 -2.96
C LEU A 159 -15.38 8.06 -2.36
N GLY A 160 -14.46 7.11 -2.63
CA GLY A 160 -14.60 5.72 -2.24
C GLY A 160 -15.49 4.89 -3.16
N ILE A 161 -15.36 3.55 -3.07
CA ILE A 161 -16.01 2.63 -4.01
C ILE A 161 -17.54 2.66 -3.91
N LEU A 162 -18.10 2.70 -2.70
CA LEU A 162 -19.57 2.71 -2.50
C LEU A 162 -20.21 3.91 -3.20
N THR A 163 -19.67 5.10 -2.97
CA THR A 163 -20.14 6.35 -3.59
C THR A 163 -20.05 6.28 -5.11
N THR A 164 -18.93 5.76 -5.63
CA THR A 164 -18.74 5.62 -7.08
C THR A 164 -19.70 4.60 -7.70
N LEU A 165 -19.92 3.45 -7.05
CA LEU A 165 -20.79 2.41 -7.59
C LEU A 165 -22.28 2.76 -7.48
N LYS A 166 -22.70 3.52 -6.46
CA LYS A 166 -24.09 3.99 -6.32
C LYS A 166 -24.60 4.81 -7.51
N LYS A 167 -23.71 5.38 -8.32
CA LYS A 167 -24.07 6.08 -9.57
C LYS A 167 -24.70 5.15 -10.61
N VAL A 168 -24.42 3.85 -10.54
CA VAL A 168 -24.88 2.84 -11.52
C VAL A 168 -25.63 1.67 -10.87
N LYS A 169 -25.34 1.36 -9.61
CA LYS A 169 -25.99 0.30 -8.81
C LYS A 169 -26.51 0.92 -7.52
N THR A 170 -27.69 1.54 -7.61
CA THR A 170 -28.27 2.41 -6.57
C THR A 170 -28.74 1.66 -5.32
N ASP A 171 -28.95 0.35 -5.44
CA ASP A 171 -29.38 -0.58 -4.40
C ASP A 171 -28.26 -1.01 -3.44
N LEU A 172 -26.99 -0.65 -3.71
CA LEU A 172 -25.88 -0.94 -2.80
C LEU A 172 -26.04 -0.24 -1.45
N ILE A 173 -26.00 -1.01 -0.37
CA ILE A 173 -26.34 -0.47 0.96
C ILE A 173 -25.07 -0.04 1.71
N ASN A 174 -24.04 -0.89 1.70
CA ASN A 174 -22.85 -0.77 2.57
C ASN A 174 -21.52 -0.95 1.80
N HIS A 175 -20.40 -0.57 2.44
CA HIS A 175 -19.07 -0.65 1.80
C HIS A 175 -18.63 -2.09 1.54
N LYS A 176 -19.06 -3.04 2.38
CA LYS A 176 -18.77 -4.47 2.23
C LYS A 176 -19.32 -5.03 0.91
N GLU A 177 -20.60 -4.77 0.64
CA GLU A 177 -21.25 -5.15 -0.61
C GLU A 177 -20.61 -4.44 -1.81
N ALA A 178 -20.38 -3.13 -1.70
CA ALA A 178 -19.74 -2.37 -2.78
C ALA A 178 -18.34 -2.89 -3.11
N LEU A 179 -17.52 -3.19 -2.09
CA LEU A 179 -16.18 -3.73 -2.29
C LEU A 179 -16.22 -5.13 -2.88
N LYS A 180 -17.17 -5.98 -2.45
CA LYS A 180 -17.41 -7.29 -3.08
C LYS A 180 -17.74 -7.12 -4.56
N VAL A 181 -18.76 -6.31 -4.88
CA VAL A 181 -19.19 -6.04 -6.27
C VAL A 181 -18.03 -5.53 -7.12
N ALA A 182 -17.21 -4.61 -6.61
CA ALA A 182 -16.06 -4.06 -7.33
C ALA A 182 -15.03 -5.12 -7.75
N PHE A 183 -14.84 -6.17 -6.93
CA PHE A 183 -13.87 -7.23 -7.17
C PHE A 183 -14.47 -8.49 -7.82
N THR A 184 -15.80 -8.64 -7.89
CA THR A 184 -16.44 -9.88 -8.39
C THR A 184 -17.39 -9.69 -9.57
N GLU A 185 -18.12 -8.60 -9.66
CA GLU A 185 -19.23 -8.46 -10.62
C GLU A 185 -18.85 -7.62 -11.84
N THR A 186 -19.33 -8.02 -13.02
CA THR A 186 -19.34 -7.15 -14.19
C THR A 186 -20.51 -6.20 -14.14
N VAL A 187 -20.22 -4.98 -13.71
CA VAL A 187 -21.17 -3.87 -13.72
C VAL A 187 -21.32 -3.39 -15.18
N SER A 188 -22.34 -3.89 -15.86
CA SER A 188 -22.76 -3.43 -17.19
C SER A 188 -23.37 -2.01 -17.09
N GLY A 189 -23.11 -1.15 -18.09
CA GLY A 189 -23.59 0.24 -18.13
C GLY A 189 -22.53 1.33 -17.99
N ARG A 190 -21.24 1.00 -17.81
CA ARG A 190 -20.13 1.96 -17.96
C ARG A 190 -19.76 2.08 -19.44
N PHE A 191 -20.02 3.23 -20.06
CA PHE A 191 -19.45 3.56 -21.38
C PHE A 191 -18.07 4.21 -21.19
N PRO A 192 -16.98 3.72 -21.82
CA PRO A 192 -16.83 2.45 -22.54
C PRO A 192 -16.56 1.27 -21.59
N GLU A 193 -16.98 0.08 -22.02
CA GLU A 193 -17.07 -1.17 -21.25
C GLU A 193 -15.73 -1.69 -20.70
N SER A 194 -14.60 -1.16 -21.17
CA SER A 194 -13.25 -1.46 -20.67
C SER A 194 -12.95 -0.85 -19.28
N ARG A 195 -13.72 0.14 -18.81
CA ARG A 195 -13.49 0.85 -17.53
C ARG A 195 -14.16 0.21 -16.30
N GLY A 196 -14.82 -0.94 -16.46
CA GLY A 196 -15.50 -1.68 -15.38
C GLY A 196 -14.74 -2.91 -14.86
N ASN A 197 -13.51 -3.14 -15.34
CA ASN A 197 -12.80 -4.41 -15.16
C ASN A 197 -11.48 -4.32 -14.38
N GLY A 198 -10.99 -3.11 -14.03
CA GLY A 198 -9.66 -2.94 -13.44
C GLY A 198 -9.44 -3.77 -12.17
N LEU A 199 -10.33 -3.68 -11.17
CA LEU A 199 -10.18 -4.44 -9.92
C LEU A 199 -10.42 -5.96 -10.09
N LYS A 200 -11.19 -6.38 -11.09
CA LYS A 200 -11.33 -7.80 -11.48
C LYS A 200 -10.07 -8.33 -12.13
N PHE A 201 -9.44 -7.54 -13.00
CA PHE A 201 -8.14 -7.85 -13.57
C PHE A 201 -7.06 -7.95 -12.47
N VAL A 202 -7.01 -6.97 -11.57
CA VAL A 202 -6.11 -6.97 -10.40
C VAL A 202 -6.30 -8.24 -9.58
N ARG A 203 -7.55 -8.58 -9.23
CA ARG A 203 -7.87 -9.82 -8.51
C ARG A 203 -7.30 -11.03 -9.24
N ASN A 204 -7.62 -11.18 -10.52
CA ASN A 204 -7.24 -12.34 -11.32
C ASN A 204 -5.72 -12.55 -11.29
N ILE A 205 -4.93 -11.50 -11.52
CA ILE A 205 -3.46 -11.61 -11.48
C ILE A 205 -2.98 -11.95 -10.07
N VAL A 206 -3.47 -11.26 -9.05
CA VAL A 206 -3.03 -11.46 -7.66
C VAL A 206 -3.24 -12.91 -7.22
N THR A 207 -4.42 -13.46 -7.49
CA THR A 207 -4.77 -14.84 -7.12
C THR A 207 -4.04 -15.90 -7.94
N GLN A 208 -3.53 -15.57 -9.13
CA GLN A 208 -2.83 -16.53 -10.00
C GLN A 208 -1.30 -16.52 -9.86
N LYS A 209 -0.70 -15.41 -9.40
CA LYS A 209 0.76 -15.19 -9.44
C LYS A 209 1.43 -15.12 -8.06
N SER A 210 0.76 -15.58 -7.00
CA SER A 210 1.28 -15.55 -5.62
C SER A 210 1.63 -14.13 -5.14
N PHE A 211 0.92 -13.13 -5.63
CA PHE A 211 0.99 -11.78 -5.07
C PHE A 211 0.08 -11.67 -3.84
N GLY A 212 0.32 -10.65 -3.02
CA GLY A 212 -0.57 -10.23 -1.96
C GLY A 212 -1.19 -8.87 -2.27
N LEU A 213 -2.48 -8.70 -2.01
CA LEU A 213 -3.16 -7.42 -2.05
C LEU A 213 -3.95 -7.22 -0.75
N PHE A 214 -3.65 -6.14 -0.04
CA PHE A 214 -4.59 -5.54 0.91
C PHE A 214 -5.29 -4.37 0.21
N PHE A 215 -6.61 -4.25 0.38
CA PHE A 215 -7.37 -3.11 -0.15
C PHE A 215 -8.46 -2.69 0.84
N GLN A 216 -8.54 -1.41 1.18
CA GLN A 216 -9.55 -0.84 2.07
C GLN A 216 -10.25 0.37 1.42
N THR A 217 -11.56 0.49 1.66
CA THR A 217 -12.38 1.67 1.35
C THR A 217 -13.60 1.70 2.26
N GLY A 218 -13.99 2.88 2.73
CA GLY A 218 -14.97 3.04 3.80
C GLY A 218 -14.54 2.29 5.06
N ASP A 219 -15.46 1.51 5.60
CA ASP A 219 -15.29 0.62 6.76
C ASP A 219 -15.11 -0.86 6.34
N ALA A 220 -14.74 -1.13 5.09
CA ALA A 220 -14.55 -2.48 4.57
C ALA A 220 -13.15 -2.66 3.96
N PHE A 221 -12.58 -3.86 4.11
CA PHE A 221 -11.32 -4.24 3.51
C PHE A 221 -11.31 -5.69 3.03
N LEU A 222 -10.33 -6.02 2.19
CA LEU A 222 -10.05 -7.38 1.77
C LEU A 222 -8.55 -7.67 1.77
N ASN A 223 -8.23 -8.95 1.87
CA ASN A 223 -6.90 -9.49 1.60
C ASN A 223 -7.01 -10.57 0.53
N LEU A 224 -6.26 -10.44 -0.56
CA LEU A 224 -6.16 -11.44 -1.62
C LEU A 224 -4.73 -11.97 -1.69
N ASP A 225 -4.62 -13.28 -1.85
CA ASP A 225 -3.39 -13.96 -2.23
C ASP A 225 -3.73 -15.26 -3.00
N ALA A 226 -2.70 -16.02 -3.41
CA ALA A 226 -2.90 -17.28 -4.13
C ALA A 226 -3.61 -18.38 -3.31
N ASN A 227 -3.58 -18.30 -1.97
CA ASN A 227 -4.23 -19.26 -1.09
C ASN A 227 -5.67 -18.86 -0.74
N ASN A 228 -6.04 -17.59 -0.95
CA ASN A 228 -7.36 -17.04 -0.68
C ASN A 228 -7.95 -16.37 -1.93
N ALA A 229 -8.27 -17.18 -2.93
CA ALA A 229 -8.87 -16.72 -4.19
C ALA A 229 -10.34 -16.27 -4.05
N ASP A 230 -11.00 -16.71 -2.98
CA ASP A 230 -12.34 -16.26 -2.63
C ASP A 230 -12.29 -14.86 -2.03
N VAL A 231 -13.05 -13.94 -2.62
CA VAL A 231 -13.14 -12.55 -2.14
C VAL A 231 -13.92 -12.53 -0.83
N LYS A 232 -13.19 -12.63 0.28
CA LYS A 232 -13.71 -12.43 1.63
C LYS A 232 -13.51 -10.97 2.01
N ILE A 233 -14.63 -10.28 2.30
CA ILE A 233 -14.63 -8.90 2.74
C ILE A 233 -14.84 -8.86 4.25
N GLU A 234 -13.97 -8.14 4.93
CA GLU A 234 -14.00 -7.91 6.37
C GLU A 234 -14.36 -6.45 6.66
N GLU A 235 -14.91 -6.19 7.85
CA GLU A 235 -15.30 -4.86 8.32
C GLU A 235 -14.28 -4.37 9.36
N THR A 236 -14.07 -3.05 9.43
CA THR A 236 -13.15 -2.40 10.37
C THR A 236 -13.82 -1.18 11.01
N SER A 237 -13.45 -0.86 12.24
CA SER A 237 -13.90 0.38 12.91
C SER A 237 -13.23 1.64 12.36
N GLU A 238 -12.16 1.48 11.57
CA GLU A 238 -11.42 2.59 10.97
C GLU A 238 -12.02 2.96 9.61
N PHE A 239 -12.76 4.06 9.56
CA PHE A 239 -13.35 4.56 8.33
C PHE A 239 -12.34 5.33 7.46
N MET A 240 -12.31 5.05 6.16
CA MET A 240 -11.51 5.76 5.17
C MET A 240 -12.36 6.13 3.95
N ARG A 241 -12.58 7.44 3.70
CA ARG A 241 -13.43 7.89 2.59
C ARG A 241 -12.92 7.42 1.22
N GLY A 242 -11.63 7.55 0.97
CA GLY A 242 -11.00 7.15 -0.29
C GLY A 242 -10.66 5.66 -0.32
N CYS A 243 -9.48 5.33 -0.85
CA CYS A 243 -8.98 3.97 -0.91
C CYS A 243 -7.54 3.87 -0.39
N LEU A 244 -7.16 2.70 0.15
CA LEU A 244 -5.79 2.33 0.47
C LEU A 244 -5.52 0.93 -0.07
N ALA A 245 -4.44 0.77 -0.83
CA ALA A 245 -4.00 -0.49 -1.39
C ALA A 245 -2.54 -0.77 -1.04
N VAL A 246 -2.25 -2.02 -0.66
CA VAL A 246 -0.88 -2.51 -0.48
C VAL A 246 -0.68 -3.75 -1.32
N VAL A 247 0.24 -3.67 -2.28
CA VAL A 247 0.61 -4.79 -3.16
C VAL A 247 1.94 -5.37 -2.69
N LYS A 248 2.02 -6.69 -2.58
CA LYS A 248 3.24 -7.46 -2.30
C LYS A 248 3.49 -8.44 -3.45
N TYR A 249 4.74 -8.53 -3.92
CA TYR A 249 5.15 -9.39 -5.04
C TYR A 249 6.46 -10.14 -4.77
#